data_AF-A0A7J7IRA7-F1
#
_entry.id   AF-A0A7J7IRA7-F1
#
_cell.length_a   1.000
_cell.length_b   1.000
_cell.length_c   1.000
_cell.angle_alpha   90.00
_cell.angle_beta   90.00
_cell.angle_gamma   90.00
#
_symmetry.space_group_name_H-M   'P 1'
#
loop_
_entity.id
_entity.type
_entity.pdbx_description
1 polymer ?
#
loop_
_entity_poly.entity_id
_entity_poly.type
_entity_poly.pdbx_seq_one_letter_code
_entity_poly.pdbx_strand_id
1 'polypeptide(L)'
;MTITHTNHNVTNTDTVYIKLGVKELTLLNLQFTEALSYETLENLNRLKVLILFIMSSVDSTIRNMLISYNHNAMAFTDIKTALANFKDLRLQKKFFTYNNGMRKNLVCLEGTIPITYKSKTYNIPIIIWLHETHPYHAPMVFVQPTNTMNIKPGQHVAENGAVSLPYISDWQQSHSDLQTLIVVLCTVFGEAPPVFAKPKIQQTSRNQTRHPTQSPARVCPCHSHTHLRGPRAIQLPRPPTHLSLKHLVFKQPIQTMPPPQGIILMEGA
;
A
#
# COMPACT_ATOMS: atom_id res chain seq x y z
N MET A 1 60.71 -77.05 -25.91
CA MET A 1 60.60 -77.24 -27.37
C MET A 1 60.11 -75.92 -27.94
N THR A 2 60.96 -75.21 -28.67
CA THR A 2 60.67 -73.87 -29.21
C THR A 2 59.87 -73.98 -30.50
N ILE A 3 58.71 -73.31 -30.61
CA ILE A 3 58.20 -72.78 -31.88
C ILE A 3 57.51 -71.44 -31.61
N THR A 4 58.05 -70.40 -32.23
CA THR A 4 57.54 -69.05 -32.49
C THR A 4 56.54 -69.07 -33.66
N HIS A 5 55.44 -68.31 -33.61
CA HIS A 5 55.11 -67.26 -34.61
C HIS A 5 53.77 -66.51 -34.34
N THR A 6 53.90 -65.19 -34.18
CA THR A 6 53.11 -64.06 -34.73
C THR A 6 51.57 -64.00 -34.70
N ASN A 7 51.09 -63.07 -33.87
CA ASN A 7 50.30 -61.86 -34.19
C ASN A 7 48.93 -61.96 -34.90
N HIS A 8 47.85 -61.62 -34.17
CA HIS A 8 47.01 -60.48 -34.57
C HIS A 8 46.13 -59.95 -33.41
N ASN A 9 46.30 -58.64 -33.12
CA ASN A 9 45.30 -57.62 -32.75
C ASN A 9 44.18 -57.94 -31.73
N VAL A 10 44.06 -57.11 -30.69
CA VAL A 10 43.06 -56.01 -30.58
C VAL A 10 43.12 -55.38 -29.17
N THR A 11 43.58 -54.12 -29.13
CA THR A 11 43.30 -53.01 -28.18
C THR A 11 43.28 -53.26 -26.67
N ASN A 12 44.33 -52.81 -25.98
CA ASN A 12 44.36 -52.56 -24.54
C ASN A 12 44.41 -51.04 -24.29
N THR A 13 43.24 -50.37 -24.26
CA THR A 13 43.11 -48.99 -23.74
C THR A 13 41.72 -48.61 -23.20
N ASP A 14 40.69 -49.47 -23.26
CA ASP A 14 39.29 -49.01 -23.04
C ASP A 14 38.51 -49.64 -21.86
N THR A 15 39.16 -50.13 -20.80
CA THR A 15 38.37 -50.63 -19.65
C THR A 15 39.04 -50.45 -18.29
N VAL A 16 39.34 -49.21 -17.94
CA VAL A 16 39.51 -48.80 -16.53
C VAL A 16 38.38 -47.85 -16.15
N TYR A 17 37.13 -48.25 -16.39
CA TYR A 17 35.97 -47.55 -15.87
C TYR A 17 34.91 -48.57 -15.43
N ILE A 18 34.62 -48.50 -14.12
CA ILE A 18 33.41 -48.95 -13.42
C ILE A 18 33.34 -50.45 -13.05
N LYS A 19 33.84 -50.77 -11.85
CA LYS A 19 33.32 -51.88 -11.04
C LYS A 19 33.26 -51.50 -9.55
N LEU A 20 32.62 -50.37 -9.24
CA LEU A 20 32.12 -50.13 -7.89
C LEU A 20 30.91 -51.04 -7.69
N GLY A 21 30.97 -51.95 -6.72
CA GLY A 21 29.88 -52.88 -6.46
C GLY A 21 28.60 -52.14 -6.03
N VAL A 22 27.42 -52.74 -6.22
CA VAL A 22 26.12 -52.14 -5.84
C VAL A 22 26.10 -51.66 -4.38
N LYS A 23 26.79 -52.37 -3.47
CA LYS A 23 26.95 -51.97 -2.06
C LYS A 23 27.78 -50.69 -1.89
N GLU A 24 28.85 -50.56 -2.67
CA GLU A 24 29.78 -49.42 -2.62
C GLU A 24 29.15 -48.17 -3.22
N LEU A 25 28.39 -48.33 -4.31
CA LEU A 25 27.53 -47.28 -4.86
C LEU A 25 26.40 -46.87 -3.89
N THR A 26 25.83 -47.82 -3.14
CA THR A 26 24.80 -47.52 -2.13
C THR A 26 25.38 -46.76 -0.94
N LEU A 27 26.57 -47.15 -0.46
CA LEU A 27 27.27 -46.42 0.60
C LEU A 27 27.71 -45.03 0.16
N LEU A 28 28.21 -44.89 -1.06
CA LEU A 28 28.62 -43.59 -1.59
C LEU A 28 27.40 -42.69 -1.84
N ASN A 29 26.27 -43.26 -2.29
CA ASN A 29 25.01 -42.53 -2.42
C ASN A 29 24.44 -42.12 -1.04
N LEU A 30 24.52 -42.99 -0.02
CA LEU A 30 24.14 -42.65 1.35
C LEU A 30 25.02 -41.54 1.93
N GLN A 31 26.34 -41.65 1.78
CA GLN A 31 27.30 -40.67 2.27
C GLN A 31 27.15 -39.32 1.54
N PHE A 32 26.88 -39.35 0.22
CA PHE A 32 26.58 -38.15 -0.55
C PHE A 32 25.23 -37.54 -0.15
N THR A 33 24.21 -38.37 0.09
CA THR A 33 22.88 -37.91 0.57
C THR A 33 22.98 -37.30 1.97
N GLU A 34 23.77 -37.88 2.87
CA GLU A 34 24.05 -37.32 4.20
C GLU A 34 24.80 -35.99 4.09
N ALA A 35 25.85 -35.92 3.27
CA ALA A 35 26.62 -34.69 3.05
C ALA A 35 25.75 -33.56 2.49
N LEU A 36 24.91 -33.84 1.49
CA LEU A 36 23.94 -32.89 0.94
C LEU A 36 22.88 -32.47 1.99
N SER A 37 22.47 -33.38 2.88
CA SER A 37 21.54 -33.09 3.98
C SER A 37 22.13 -32.11 5.00
N TYR A 38 23.41 -32.29 5.38
CA TYR A 38 24.09 -31.38 6.30
C TYR A 38 24.31 -29.99 5.69
N GLU A 39 24.73 -29.90 4.43
CA GLU A 39 24.87 -28.63 3.73
C GLU A 39 23.52 -27.91 3.61
N THR A 40 22.45 -28.64 3.30
CA THR A 40 21.09 -28.11 3.28
C THR A 40 20.64 -27.61 4.66
N LEU A 41 20.98 -28.33 5.73
CA LEU A 41 20.64 -27.95 7.10
C LEU A 41 21.43 -26.73 7.58
N GLU A 42 22.72 -26.62 7.23
CA GLU A 42 23.53 -25.44 7.51
C GLU A 42 23.00 -24.22 6.76
N ASN A 43 22.69 -24.38 5.47
CA ASN A 43 22.06 -23.33 4.66
C ASN A 43 20.71 -22.89 5.26
N LEU A 44 19.90 -23.83 5.74
CA LEU A 44 18.64 -23.53 6.42
C LEU A 44 18.86 -22.81 7.75
N ASN A 45 19.88 -23.21 8.53
CA ASN A 45 20.21 -22.54 9.80
C ASN A 45 20.76 -21.13 9.57
N ARG A 46 21.63 -20.94 8.57
CA ARG A 46 22.10 -19.62 8.13
C ARG A 46 20.93 -18.74 7.69
N LEU A 47 19.99 -19.30 6.92
CA LEU A 47 18.78 -18.60 6.51
C LEU A 47 17.87 -18.26 7.70
N LYS A 48 17.68 -19.18 8.65
CA LYS A 48 16.92 -18.94 9.89
C LYS A 48 17.56 -17.82 10.72
N VAL A 49 18.88 -17.84 10.91
CA VAL A 49 19.62 -16.80 11.66
C VAL A 49 19.50 -15.45 10.94
N LEU A 50 19.61 -15.43 9.61
CA LEU A 50 19.44 -14.21 8.83
C LEU A 50 18.00 -13.67 8.93
N ILE A 51 16.99 -14.54 8.84
CA ILE A 51 15.58 -14.17 9.02
C ILE A 51 15.35 -13.61 10.43
N LEU A 52 15.87 -14.26 11.47
CA LEU A 52 15.77 -13.79 12.85
C LEU A 52 16.47 -12.43 13.05
N PHE A 53 17.64 -12.24 12.43
CA PHE A 53 18.36 -10.96 12.48
C PHE A 53 17.58 -9.85 11.78
N ILE A 54 17.04 -10.11 10.58
CA ILE A 54 16.20 -9.14 9.84
C ILE A 54 14.94 -8.81 10.64
N MET A 55 14.26 -9.82 11.20
CA MET A 55 13.07 -9.62 12.02
C MET A 55 13.37 -8.82 13.28
N SER A 56 14.51 -9.08 13.94
CA SER A 56 14.98 -8.31 15.09
C SER A 56 15.31 -6.84 14.72
N SER A 57 15.90 -6.63 13.54
CA SER A 57 16.17 -5.28 13.01
C SER A 57 14.89 -4.48 12.74
N VAL A 58 13.89 -5.12 12.12
CA VAL A 58 12.56 -4.51 11.91
C VAL A 58 11.90 -4.22 13.25
N ASP A 59 11.86 -5.19 14.16
CA ASP A 59 11.25 -5.00 15.49
C ASP A 59 11.88 -3.82 16.26
N SER A 60 13.20 -3.72 16.21
CA SER A 60 13.96 -2.61 16.82
C SER A 60 13.60 -1.27 16.17
N THR A 61 13.46 -1.25 14.85
CA THR A 61 13.06 -0.04 14.10
C THR A 61 11.65 0.42 14.50
N ILE A 62 10.69 -0.50 14.59
CA ILE A 62 9.32 -0.15 15.01
C ILE A 62 9.33 0.40 16.44
N ARG A 63 10.02 -0.28 17.37
CA ARG A 63 10.14 0.17 18.77
C ARG A 63 10.77 1.56 18.86
N ASN A 64 11.81 1.84 18.08
CA ASN A 64 12.46 3.14 18.03
C ASN A 64 11.51 4.25 17.54
N MET A 65 10.65 3.97 16.55
CA MET A 65 9.67 4.94 16.06
C MET A 65 8.59 5.26 17.11
N LEU A 66 8.28 4.31 17.98
CA LEU A 66 7.24 4.36 19.02
C LEU A 66 7.74 4.84 20.39
N ILE A 67 9.01 5.24 20.55
CA ILE A 67 9.55 5.66 21.86
C ILE A 67 8.70 6.76 22.52
N SER A 68 8.11 7.67 21.72
CA SER A 68 7.27 8.77 22.20
C SER A 68 5.80 8.38 22.46
N TYR A 69 5.42 7.12 22.27
CA TYR A 69 4.04 6.66 22.42
C TYR A 69 3.81 6.14 23.84
N ASN A 70 2.70 6.54 24.46
CA ASN A 70 2.36 6.16 25.84
C ASN A 70 2.24 4.65 26.01
N HIS A 71 1.71 3.97 24.99
CA HIS A 71 1.40 2.54 25.00
C HIS A 71 2.21 1.79 23.92
N ASN A 72 3.52 2.08 23.87
CA ASN A 72 4.41 1.59 22.81
C ASN A 72 4.40 0.06 22.61
N ALA A 73 4.27 -0.73 23.69
CA ALA A 73 4.25 -2.20 23.60
C ALA A 73 2.98 -2.72 22.91
N MET A 74 1.83 -2.13 23.22
CA MET A 74 0.56 -2.47 22.57
C MET A 74 0.57 -2.02 21.10
N ALA A 75 0.99 -0.78 20.84
CA ALA A 75 1.12 -0.26 19.48
C ALA A 75 2.10 -1.08 18.63
N PHE A 76 3.21 -1.52 19.21
CA PHE A 76 4.19 -2.38 18.55
C PHE A 76 3.56 -3.70 18.09
N THR A 77 2.86 -4.40 18.99
CA THR A 77 2.21 -5.68 18.67
C THR A 77 1.16 -5.51 17.59
N ASP A 78 0.34 -4.46 17.68
CA ASP A 78 -0.73 -4.18 16.73
C ASP A 78 -0.19 -3.86 15.32
N ILE A 79 0.82 -2.97 15.23
CA ILE A 79 1.51 -2.63 13.99
C ILE A 79 2.20 -3.85 13.37
N LYS A 80 2.91 -4.62 14.19
CA LYS A 80 3.64 -5.81 13.74
C LYS A 80 2.70 -6.83 13.12
N THR A 81 1.56 -7.07 13.77
CA THR A 81 0.51 -7.96 13.28
C THR A 81 -0.10 -7.45 11.97
N ALA A 82 -0.40 -6.16 11.86
CA ALA A 82 -0.91 -5.58 10.61
C ALA A 82 0.09 -5.72 9.45
N LEU A 83 1.37 -5.37 9.64
CA LEU A 83 2.42 -5.47 8.62
C LEU A 83 2.79 -6.92 8.27
N ALA A 84 2.55 -7.86 9.19
CA ALA A 84 2.70 -9.29 8.91
C ALA A 84 1.67 -9.77 7.88
N ASN A 85 0.47 -9.20 7.84
CA ASN A 85 -0.61 -9.61 6.95
C ASN A 85 -0.73 -8.73 5.68
N PHE A 86 -0.35 -7.46 5.76
CA PHE A 86 -0.48 -6.50 4.65
C PHE A 86 0.90 -5.98 4.21
N LYS A 87 1.51 -6.66 3.23
CA LYS A 87 2.91 -6.45 2.81
C LYS A 87 3.15 -5.16 2.02
N ASP A 88 2.12 -4.62 1.38
CA ASP A 88 2.22 -3.38 0.62
C ASP A 88 2.12 -2.14 1.52
N LEU A 89 1.76 -2.30 2.79
CA LEU A 89 1.79 -1.24 3.79
C LEU A 89 3.20 -1.11 4.35
N ARG A 90 3.65 0.13 4.51
CA ARG A 90 4.97 0.47 5.05
C ARG A 90 4.81 1.36 6.27
N LEU A 91 5.57 1.04 7.30
CA LEU A 91 5.68 1.89 8.48
C LEU A 91 6.50 3.14 8.16
N GLN A 92 5.96 4.31 8.47
CA GLN A 92 6.64 5.58 8.31
C GLN A 92 6.34 6.51 9.50
N LYS A 93 7.14 7.57 9.65
CA LYS A 93 6.92 8.64 10.64
C LYS A 93 6.86 9.97 9.89
N LYS A 94 5.73 10.66 9.99
CA LYS A 94 5.42 11.87 9.20
C LYS A 94 4.73 12.94 10.03
N PHE A 95 4.80 14.19 9.59
CA PHE A 95 4.04 15.27 10.20
C PHE A 95 2.56 15.21 9.80
N PHE A 96 1.70 14.97 10.77
CA PHE A 96 0.26 15.12 10.68
C PHE A 96 -0.16 16.53 11.12
N THR A 97 -1.10 17.14 10.42
CA THR A 97 -1.68 18.44 10.79
C THR A 97 -3.11 18.21 11.22
N TYR A 98 -3.39 18.42 12.51
CA TYR A 98 -4.74 18.34 13.06
C TYR A 98 -5.61 19.48 12.52
N ASN A 99 -6.94 19.32 12.65
CA ASN A 99 -7.93 20.31 12.26
C ASN A 99 -7.75 21.67 12.96
N ASN A 100 -7.18 21.70 14.17
CA ASN A 100 -6.84 22.91 14.92
C ASN A 100 -5.53 23.58 14.44
N GLY A 101 -4.88 23.07 13.39
CA GLY A 101 -3.62 23.57 12.85
C GLY A 101 -2.37 23.06 13.59
N MET A 102 -2.52 22.33 14.70
CA MET A 102 -1.40 21.73 15.40
C MET A 102 -0.73 20.67 14.54
N ARG A 103 0.60 20.70 14.46
CA ARG A 103 1.40 19.73 13.71
C ARG A 103 2.10 18.77 14.66
N LYS A 104 2.08 17.48 14.35
CA LYS A 104 2.64 16.44 15.21
C LYS A 104 3.28 15.34 14.39
N ASN A 105 4.41 14.81 14.85
CA ASN A 105 5.12 13.76 14.13
C ASN A 105 4.61 12.38 14.55
N LEU A 106 3.72 11.81 13.75
CA LEU A 106 3.01 10.57 14.06
C LEU A 106 3.55 9.41 13.21
N VAL A 107 3.39 8.20 13.75
CA VAL A 107 3.64 6.97 13.04
C VAL A 107 2.42 6.68 12.16
N CYS A 108 2.65 6.22 10.94
CA CYS A 108 1.60 5.85 10.00
C CYS A 108 1.95 4.59 9.20
N LEU A 109 0.92 3.86 8.80
CA LEU A 109 1.01 2.79 7.80
C LEU A 109 0.54 3.36 6.47
N GLU A 110 1.45 3.46 5.50
CA GLU A 110 1.15 4.00 4.17
C GLU A 110 1.43 2.95 3.10
N GLY A 111 0.52 2.80 2.14
CA GLY A 111 0.67 1.85 1.06
C GLY A 111 -0.66 1.54 0.39
N THR A 112 -0.82 0.32 -0.10
CA THR A 112 -2.06 -0.14 -0.72
C THR A 112 -2.67 -1.33 -0.01
N ILE A 113 -4.00 -1.44 -0.06
CA ILE A 113 -4.74 -2.62 0.38
C ILE A 113 -5.49 -3.26 -0.80
N PRO A 114 -5.47 -4.60 -0.93
CA PRO A 114 -6.17 -5.29 -1.99
C PRO A 114 -7.66 -5.39 -1.67
N ILE A 115 -8.52 -4.96 -2.59
CA ILE A 115 -9.98 -5.06 -2.48
C ILE A 115 -10.54 -5.79 -3.69
N THR A 116 -11.61 -6.56 -3.51
CA THR A 116 -12.30 -7.25 -4.62
C THR A 116 -13.58 -6.50 -4.95
N TYR A 117 -13.65 -5.91 -6.14
CA TYR A 117 -14.84 -5.23 -6.66
C TYR A 117 -15.21 -5.82 -8.01
N LYS A 118 -16.45 -6.30 -8.15
CA LYS A 118 -16.96 -6.93 -9.38
C LYS A 118 -16.01 -8.01 -9.94
N SER A 119 -15.60 -8.94 -9.06
CA SER A 119 -14.69 -10.05 -9.38
C SER A 119 -13.29 -9.65 -9.86
N LYS A 120 -12.87 -8.40 -9.64
CA LYS A 120 -11.52 -7.92 -9.93
C LYS A 120 -10.87 -7.37 -8.67
N THR A 121 -9.58 -7.66 -8.52
CA THR A 121 -8.79 -7.12 -7.41
C THR A 121 -8.20 -5.76 -7.80
N TYR A 122 -8.39 -4.77 -6.93
CA TYR A 122 -7.83 -3.43 -7.06
C TYR A 122 -7.00 -3.10 -5.82
N ASN A 123 -5.90 -2.37 -6.01
CA ASN A 123 -5.05 -1.91 -4.93
C ASN A 123 -5.42 -0.48 -4.57
N ILE A 124 -6.05 -0.29 -3.41
CA ILE A 124 -6.52 1.02 -2.96
C ILE A 124 -5.45 1.66 -2.10
N PRO A 125 -4.91 2.83 -2.49
CA PRO A 125 -3.91 3.54 -1.71
C PRO A 125 -4.53 4.17 -0.46
N ILE A 126 -3.96 3.87 0.70
CA ILE A 126 -4.41 4.36 1.99
C ILE A 126 -3.23 4.81 2.87
N ILE A 127 -3.54 5.66 3.83
CA ILE A 127 -2.68 5.97 4.96
C ILE A 127 -3.47 5.85 6.26
N ILE A 128 -2.90 5.13 7.22
CA ILE A 128 -3.46 4.91 8.56
C ILE A 128 -2.54 5.61 9.55
N TRP A 129 -3.02 6.69 10.15
CA TRP A 129 -2.28 7.44 11.16
C TRP A 129 -2.59 6.92 12.55
N LEU A 130 -1.56 6.72 13.37
CA LEU A 130 -1.70 6.28 14.74
C LEU A 130 -1.59 7.48 15.68
N HIS A 131 -2.54 7.60 16.60
CA HIS A 131 -2.47 8.58 17.67
C HIS A 131 -1.40 8.16 18.70
N GLU A 132 -0.80 9.11 19.44
CA GLU A 132 0.28 8.79 20.40
C GLU A 132 -0.14 7.91 21.56
N THR A 133 -1.45 7.87 21.82
CA THR A 133 -2.09 7.02 22.82
C THR A 133 -2.71 5.76 22.21
N HIS A 134 -2.43 5.43 20.95
CA HIS A 134 -2.84 4.15 20.34
C HIS A 134 -2.40 2.97 21.23
N PRO A 135 -3.26 1.96 21.50
CA PRO A 135 -4.58 1.70 20.90
C PRO A 135 -5.78 2.30 21.64
N TYR A 136 -5.60 3.20 22.61
CA TYR A 136 -6.75 3.81 23.32
C TYR A 136 -7.55 4.78 22.45
N HIS A 137 -6.91 5.34 21.43
CA HIS A 137 -7.58 6.18 20.43
C HIS A 137 -7.56 5.46 19.10
N ALA A 138 -8.68 5.52 18.39
CA ALA A 138 -8.81 4.96 17.06
C ALA A 138 -7.79 5.59 16.09
N PRO A 139 -7.27 4.81 15.13
CA PRO A 139 -6.45 5.36 14.06
C PRO A 139 -7.27 6.27 13.12
N MET A 140 -6.60 7.23 12.49
CA MET A 140 -7.21 8.09 11.47
C MET A 140 -6.84 7.57 10.08
N VAL A 141 -7.84 7.19 9.28
CA VAL A 141 -7.63 6.56 7.97
C VAL A 141 -7.99 7.53 6.86
N PHE A 142 -7.14 7.62 5.84
CA PHE A 142 -7.38 8.41 4.64
C PHE A 142 -7.08 7.61 3.38
N VAL A 143 -7.88 7.83 2.35
CA VAL A 143 -7.62 7.38 0.99
C VAL A 143 -6.67 8.36 0.30
N GLN A 144 -5.61 7.85 -0.32
CA GLN A 144 -4.59 8.67 -0.99
C GLN A 144 -4.60 8.44 -2.51
N PRO A 145 -5.51 9.08 -3.27
CA PRO A 145 -5.58 8.86 -4.71
C PRO A 145 -4.25 9.20 -5.40
N THR A 146 -3.85 8.40 -6.39
CA THR A 146 -2.73 8.75 -7.26
C THR A 146 -3.14 9.84 -8.26
N ASN A 147 -2.19 10.38 -9.02
CA ASN A 147 -2.47 11.39 -10.04
C ASN A 147 -3.49 10.96 -11.10
N THR A 148 -3.67 9.66 -11.30
CA THR A 148 -4.60 9.06 -12.26
C THR A 148 -5.95 8.70 -11.65
N MET A 149 -6.18 9.00 -10.37
CA MET A 149 -7.39 8.67 -9.63
C MET A 149 -8.07 9.93 -9.06
N ASN A 150 -9.37 9.83 -8.83
CA ASN A 150 -10.14 10.78 -8.04
C ASN A 150 -10.85 10.05 -6.90
N ILE A 151 -11.00 10.72 -5.76
CA ILE A 151 -11.83 10.23 -4.65
C ILE A 151 -13.29 10.21 -5.11
N LYS A 152 -13.99 9.14 -4.75
CA LYS A 152 -15.43 8.99 -4.87
C LYS A 152 -16.03 9.12 -3.46
N PRO A 153 -16.52 10.30 -3.07
CA PRO A 153 -17.17 10.47 -1.78
C PRO A 153 -18.39 9.55 -1.66
N GLY A 154 -18.69 9.11 -0.45
CA GLY A 154 -19.80 8.22 -0.17
C GLY A 154 -20.06 8.11 1.33
N GLN A 155 -20.85 7.11 1.72
CA GLN A 155 -21.25 6.91 3.12
C GLN A 155 -20.06 6.82 4.09
N HIS A 156 -18.95 6.21 3.64
CA HIS A 156 -17.79 5.92 4.49
C HIS A 156 -16.55 6.76 4.16
N VAL A 157 -16.61 7.60 3.12
CA VAL A 157 -15.44 8.37 2.66
C VAL A 157 -15.87 9.78 2.33
N ALA A 158 -15.23 10.75 2.99
CA ALA A 158 -15.45 12.17 2.76
C ALA A 158 -14.70 12.69 1.52
N GLU A 159 -15.00 13.91 1.09
CA GLU A 159 -14.38 14.54 -0.10
C GLU A 159 -12.86 14.68 0.00
N ASN A 160 -12.35 14.91 1.21
CA ASN A 160 -10.91 14.98 1.49
C ASN A 160 -10.25 13.60 1.62
N GLY A 161 -10.99 12.52 1.40
CA GLY A 161 -10.52 11.14 1.50
C GLY A 161 -10.52 10.58 2.92
N ALA A 162 -10.96 11.34 3.93
CA ALA A 162 -11.08 10.83 5.29
C ALA A 162 -12.12 9.71 5.36
N VAL A 163 -11.76 8.61 6.00
CA VAL A 163 -12.60 7.42 6.11
C VAL A 163 -13.29 7.40 7.46
N SER A 164 -14.60 7.18 7.46
CA SER A 164 -15.43 7.03 8.65
C SER A 164 -16.21 5.71 8.57
N LEU A 165 -15.86 4.78 9.46
CA LEU A 165 -16.49 3.47 9.58
C LEU A 165 -17.07 3.31 10.99
N PRO A 166 -18.15 2.51 11.14
CA PRO A 166 -18.61 2.10 12.47
C PRO A 166 -17.49 1.50 13.32
N TYR A 167 -16.66 0.63 12.72
CA TYR A 167 -15.50 0.03 13.41
C TYR A 167 -14.49 1.05 13.96
N ILE A 168 -14.31 2.21 13.29
CA ILE A 168 -13.45 3.30 13.77
C ILE A 168 -14.15 4.08 14.88
N SER A 169 -15.47 4.29 14.74
CA SER A 169 -16.28 5.08 15.68
C SER A 169 -16.47 4.36 17.01
N ASP A 170 -16.61 3.03 16.96
CA ASP A 170 -16.82 2.14 18.11
C ASP A 170 -15.51 1.47 18.56
N TRP A 171 -14.36 2.02 18.16
CA TRP A 171 -13.05 1.45 18.48
C TRP A 171 -12.84 1.33 19.99
N GLN A 172 -12.46 0.13 20.45
CA GLN A 172 -12.14 -0.17 21.84
C GLN A 172 -10.81 -0.90 21.92
N GLN A 173 -9.88 -0.40 22.74
CA GLN A 173 -8.52 -0.95 22.84
C GLN A 173 -8.47 -2.47 23.13
N SER A 174 -9.46 -3.00 23.85
CA SER A 174 -9.53 -4.42 24.23
C SER A 174 -10.04 -5.35 23.14
N HIS A 175 -10.72 -4.82 22.12
CA HIS A 175 -11.44 -5.60 21.10
C HIS A 175 -11.15 -5.15 19.66
N SER A 176 -10.46 -4.02 19.48
CA SER A 176 -10.16 -3.44 18.19
C SER A 176 -8.67 -3.47 17.90
N ASP A 177 -8.32 -3.82 16.66
CA ASP A 177 -6.95 -3.94 16.20
C ASP A 177 -6.82 -3.48 14.74
N LEU A 178 -5.59 -3.16 14.32
CA LEU A 178 -5.30 -2.63 12.98
C LEU A 178 -5.51 -3.66 11.88
N GLN A 179 -5.25 -4.94 12.14
CA GLN A 179 -5.46 -5.99 11.13
C GLN A 179 -6.94 -6.09 10.78
N THR A 180 -7.80 -6.17 11.80
CA THR A 180 -9.25 -6.24 11.66
C THR A 180 -9.78 -4.97 11.00
N LEU A 181 -9.30 -3.78 11.39
CA LEU A 181 -9.65 -2.53 10.69
C LEU A 181 -9.35 -2.60 9.19
N ILE A 182 -8.18 -3.11 8.80
CA ILE A 182 -7.81 -3.22 7.39
C ILE A 182 -8.69 -4.23 6.66
N VAL A 183 -9.05 -5.35 7.29
CA VAL A 183 -10.01 -6.31 6.73
C VAL A 183 -11.37 -5.65 6.51
N VAL A 184 -11.87 -4.89 7.49
CA VAL A 184 -13.14 -4.14 7.35
C VAL A 184 -13.05 -3.11 6.21
N LEU A 185 -11.92 -2.40 6.07
CA LEU A 185 -11.68 -1.51 4.94
C LEU A 185 -11.78 -2.25 3.60
N CYS A 186 -11.14 -3.43 3.49
CA CYS A 186 -11.21 -4.23 2.27
C CYS A 186 -12.63 -4.66 1.92
N THR A 187 -13.43 -5.07 2.91
CA THR A 187 -14.83 -5.45 2.72
C THR A 187 -15.67 -4.26 2.24
N VAL A 188 -15.62 -3.14 2.97
CA VAL A 188 -16.43 -1.96 2.66
C VAL A 188 -16.05 -1.35 1.31
N PHE A 189 -14.76 -1.26 0.99
CA PHE A 189 -14.30 -0.76 -0.30
C PHE A 189 -14.53 -1.76 -1.44
N GLY A 190 -14.64 -3.06 -1.13
CA GLY A 190 -15.05 -4.10 -2.08
C GLY A 190 -16.51 -3.95 -2.53
N GLU A 191 -17.38 -3.43 -1.66
CA GLU A 191 -18.76 -3.09 -1.99
C GLU A 191 -18.86 -1.75 -2.72
N ALA A 192 -18.20 -0.72 -2.17
CA ALA A 192 -18.22 0.64 -2.69
C ALA A 192 -16.79 1.22 -2.78
N PRO A 193 -16.12 1.09 -3.95
CA PRO A 193 -14.76 1.58 -4.11
C PRO A 193 -14.65 3.08 -3.88
N PRO A 194 -13.66 3.55 -3.09
CA PRO A 194 -13.56 4.95 -2.68
C PRO A 194 -12.83 5.83 -3.70
N VAL A 195 -12.32 5.23 -4.79
CA VAL A 195 -11.64 5.93 -5.88
C VAL A 195 -12.12 5.43 -7.23
N PHE A 196 -11.99 6.28 -8.25
CA PHE A 196 -12.18 5.91 -9.64
C PHE A 196 -11.06 6.47 -10.51
N ALA A 197 -10.78 5.81 -11.63
CA ALA A 197 -9.76 6.24 -12.57
C ALA A 197 -10.22 7.47 -13.36
N LYS A 198 -9.31 8.43 -13.58
CA LYS A 198 -9.53 9.56 -14.47
C LYS A 198 -9.61 9.07 -15.92
N PRO A 199 -10.50 9.65 -16.76
CA PRO A 199 -10.49 9.37 -18.19
C PRO A 199 -9.13 9.71 -18.79
N LYS A 200 -8.55 8.80 -19.58
CA LYS A 200 -7.36 9.11 -20.36
C LYS A 200 -7.80 10.02 -21.51
N ILE A 201 -7.40 11.29 -21.50
CA ILE A 201 -7.59 12.18 -22.65
C ILE A 201 -6.67 11.65 -23.76
N GLN A 202 -7.21 10.83 -24.66
CA GLN A 202 -6.54 10.57 -25.93
C GLN A 202 -6.54 11.88 -26.70
N GLN A 203 -5.37 12.54 -26.77
CA GLN A 203 -5.13 13.57 -27.76
C GLN A 203 -5.22 12.90 -29.14
N THR A 204 -6.42 12.85 -29.71
CA THR A 204 -6.57 12.64 -31.14
C THR A 204 -5.98 13.88 -31.80
N SER A 205 -4.76 13.76 -32.32
CA SER A 205 -4.22 14.65 -33.32
C SER A 205 -5.19 14.68 -34.50
N ARG A 206 -6.07 15.68 -34.54
CA ARG A 206 -6.85 16.01 -35.73
C ARG A 206 -5.85 16.47 -36.79
N ASN A 207 -5.36 15.54 -37.59
CA ASN A 207 -4.82 15.86 -38.91
C ASN A 207 -6.00 16.38 -39.75
N GLN A 208 -6.17 17.71 -39.76
CA GLN A 208 -7.05 18.37 -40.72
C GLN A 208 -6.39 18.29 -42.10
N THR A 209 -6.84 17.35 -42.93
CA THR A 209 -6.61 17.40 -44.37
C THR A 209 -7.45 18.56 -44.92
N ARG A 210 -6.79 19.67 -45.24
CA ARG A 210 -7.40 20.81 -45.94
C ARG A 210 -7.69 20.40 -47.38
N HIS A 211 -8.96 20.27 -47.76
CA HIS A 211 -9.37 20.23 -49.17
C HIS A 211 -9.57 21.67 -49.68
N PRO A 212 -9.03 22.05 -50.86
CA PRO A 212 -9.33 23.32 -51.50
C PRO A 212 -10.59 23.19 -52.36
N THR A 213 -11.61 24.02 -52.10
CA THR A 213 -12.76 24.17 -53.01
C THR A 213 -12.71 25.55 -53.66
N GLN A 214 -12.66 25.55 -54.99
CA GLN A 214 -12.65 26.73 -55.86
C GLN A 214 -14.08 27.27 -56.10
N SER A 215 -14.22 28.61 -56.00
CA SER A 215 -15.08 29.65 -56.66
C SER A 215 -16.29 29.30 -57.57
N PRO A 216 -17.24 30.23 -57.94
CA PRO A 216 -17.18 31.71 -57.89
C PRO A 216 -18.46 32.48 -57.45
N ALA A 217 -18.28 33.81 -57.41
CA ALA A 217 -19.16 34.93 -57.06
C ALA A 217 -20.62 34.96 -57.59
N ARG A 218 -21.50 35.60 -56.80
CA ARG A 218 -22.55 36.50 -57.30
C ARG A 218 -22.52 37.83 -56.55
N VAL A 219 -22.42 38.89 -57.35
CA VAL A 219 -22.53 40.32 -57.02
C VAL A 219 -24.02 40.68 -56.93
N CYS A 220 -24.39 41.62 -56.04
CA CYS A 220 -25.43 42.65 -56.24
C CYS A 220 -25.45 43.66 -55.05
N PRO A 221 -25.99 44.89 -55.22
CA PRO A 221 -25.25 46.12 -54.92
C PRO A 221 -25.78 46.99 -53.75
N CYS A 222 -24.85 47.82 -53.25
CA CYS A 222 -24.91 49.08 -52.51
C CYS A 222 -26.10 49.40 -51.57
N HIS A 223 -25.81 49.93 -50.38
CA HIS A 223 -26.05 51.35 -50.01
C HIS A 223 -25.04 51.73 -48.91
N SER A 224 -24.40 52.88 -49.12
CA SER A 224 -23.40 53.54 -48.28
C SER A 224 -23.97 53.97 -46.93
N HIS A 225 -23.18 53.90 -45.86
CA HIS A 225 -22.78 55.08 -45.06
C HIS A 225 -21.66 54.71 -44.08
N THR A 226 -20.62 55.52 -44.15
CA THR A 226 -19.43 55.58 -43.31
C THR A 226 -19.78 55.98 -41.87
N HIS A 227 -19.33 55.22 -40.87
CA HIS A 227 -18.64 55.81 -39.72
C HIS A 227 -17.83 54.78 -38.94
N LEU A 228 -16.56 55.13 -38.72
CA LEU A 228 -15.56 54.42 -37.94
C LEU A 228 -15.91 54.51 -36.44
N ARG A 229 -15.93 53.37 -35.72
CA ARG A 229 -15.53 53.31 -34.30
C ARG A 229 -15.28 51.87 -33.83
N GLY A 230 -14.01 51.58 -33.54
CA GLY A 230 -13.45 50.70 -32.50
C GLY A 230 -14.09 49.33 -32.17
N PRO A 231 -13.32 48.22 -32.11
CA PRO A 231 -13.83 46.92 -31.68
C PRO A 231 -14.20 46.93 -30.19
N ARG A 232 -15.43 46.48 -29.89
CA ARG A 232 -15.85 46.04 -28.54
C ARG A 232 -14.91 44.93 -28.08
N ALA A 233 -14.19 45.16 -26.99
CA ALA A 233 -13.50 44.10 -26.26
C ALA A 233 -14.54 43.08 -25.76
N ILE A 234 -14.36 41.82 -26.13
CA ILE A 234 -15.08 40.69 -25.55
C ILE A 234 -14.59 40.58 -24.11
N GLN A 235 -15.48 40.89 -23.16
CA GLN A 235 -15.21 40.74 -21.74
C GLN A 235 -15.25 39.24 -21.40
N LEU A 236 -14.11 38.67 -21.03
CA LEU A 236 -14.03 37.34 -20.42
C LEU A 236 -14.84 37.34 -19.10
N PRO A 237 -15.59 36.27 -18.77
CA PRO A 237 -16.19 36.13 -17.45
C PRO A 237 -15.07 36.10 -16.40
N ARG A 238 -15.18 36.96 -15.37
CA ARG A 238 -14.25 36.94 -14.23
C ARG A 238 -14.37 35.60 -13.47
N PRO A 239 -13.27 35.05 -12.94
CA PRO A 239 -13.34 33.93 -12.02
C PRO A 239 -13.96 34.38 -10.69
N PRO A 240 -14.85 33.58 -10.07
CA PRO A 240 -15.33 33.88 -8.73
C PRO A 240 -14.15 33.80 -7.75
N THR A 241 -13.83 34.93 -7.12
CA THR A 241 -12.89 34.99 -6.01
C THR A 241 -13.67 34.74 -4.72
N HIS A 242 -13.12 33.83 -3.91
CA HIS A 242 -13.34 33.72 -2.46
C HIS A 242 -14.69 33.16 -1.97
N LEU A 243 -14.82 31.82 -1.99
CA LEU A 243 -15.65 31.14 -1.01
C LEU A 243 -14.80 30.85 0.24
N SER A 244 -15.20 31.52 1.31
CA SER A 244 -14.59 31.50 2.63
C SER A 244 -14.61 30.09 3.21
N LEU A 245 -13.45 29.65 3.71
CA LEU A 245 -13.24 28.43 4.48
C LEU A 245 -13.83 28.63 5.87
N LYS A 246 -15.15 28.54 6.00
CA LYS A 246 -15.86 28.54 7.29
C LYS A 246 -16.95 27.49 7.24
N HIS A 247 -16.92 26.62 8.24
CA HIS A 247 -17.97 25.68 8.62
C HIS A 247 -17.96 24.30 7.92
N LEU A 248 -16.98 23.48 8.29
CA LEU A 248 -17.23 22.06 8.49
C LEU A 248 -16.86 21.73 9.94
N VAL A 249 -17.88 21.74 10.79
CA VAL A 249 -17.79 21.32 12.18
C VAL A 249 -17.66 19.80 12.19
N PHE A 250 -16.45 19.31 12.45
CA PHE A 250 -16.25 17.94 12.91
C PHE A 250 -16.57 17.91 14.41
N LYS A 251 -17.77 17.44 14.78
CA LYS A 251 -18.03 17.01 16.15
C LYS A 251 -17.38 15.63 16.32
N GLN A 252 -16.24 15.61 17.01
CA GLN A 252 -15.85 14.38 17.71
C GLN A 252 -16.95 14.06 18.73
N PRO A 253 -17.39 12.80 18.88
CA PRO A 253 -18.16 12.40 20.04
C PRO A 253 -17.29 12.69 21.27
N ILE A 254 -17.84 13.47 22.21
CA ILE A 254 -17.24 13.64 23.53
C ILE A 254 -17.34 12.28 24.21
N GLN A 255 -16.23 11.53 24.25
CA GLN A 255 -16.14 10.35 25.10
C GLN A 255 -15.99 10.85 26.55
N THR A 256 -17.10 10.83 27.29
CA THR A 256 -17.11 11.07 28.74
C THR A 256 -16.37 9.91 29.41
N MET A 257 -15.24 10.21 30.05
CA MET A 257 -14.54 9.24 30.91
C MET A 257 -15.47 8.81 32.06
N PRO A 258 -15.52 7.51 32.44
CA PRO A 258 -16.18 7.11 33.67
C PRO A 258 -15.45 7.70 34.88
N PRO A 259 -16.17 8.12 35.94
CA PRO A 259 -15.56 8.71 37.13
C PRO A 259 -14.65 7.68 37.84
N PRO A 260 -13.57 8.14 38.50
CA PRO A 260 -12.72 7.26 39.29
C PRO A 260 -13.55 6.61 40.40
N GLN A 261 -13.51 5.28 40.49
CA GLN A 261 -14.14 4.55 41.59
C GLN A 261 -13.45 4.96 42.89
N GLY A 262 -14.22 5.65 43.74
CA GLY A 262 -13.78 6.06 45.07
C GLY A 262 -13.40 4.84 45.91
N ILE A 263 -12.30 4.99 46.64
CA ILE A 263 -11.84 4.07 47.68
C ILE A 263 -12.95 4.00 48.75
N ILE A 264 -13.54 2.82 48.94
CA ILE A 264 -14.41 2.55 50.08
C ILE A 264 -13.52 2.50 51.31
N LEU A 265 -13.59 3.56 52.13
CA LEU A 265 -13.17 3.53 53.52
C LEU A 265 -14.06 2.51 54.25
N MET A 266 -13.46 1.40 54.65
CA MET A 266 -14.01 0.52 55.67
C MET A 266 -13.90 1.25 57.02
N GLU A 267 -14.98 1.92 57.44
CA GLU A 267 -15.20 2.27 58.84
C GLU A 267 -15.97 1.14 59.53
N GLY A 268 -15.38 0.60 60.60
CA GLY A 268 -16.09 0.23 61.83
C GLY A 268 -16.70 -1.16 61.95
N ALA A 269 -15.97 -2.07 62.60
CA ALA A 269 -16.45 -2.85 63.74
C ALA A 269 -15.25 -3.24 64.62
#